data_AF-A0A7C9FQN3-F1
#
_entry.id   AF-A0A7C9FQN3-F1
#
_cell.length_a   1.000
_cell.length_b   1.000
_cell.length_c   1.000
_cell.angle_alpha   90.00
_cell.angle_beta   90.00
_cell.angle_gamma   90.00
#
_symmetry.space_group_name_H-M   'P 1'
#
loop_
_entity.id
_entity.type
_entity.pdbx_description
1 polymer ?
#
loop_
_entity_poly.entity_id
_entity_poly.type
_entity_poly.pdbx_seq_one_letter_code
_entity_poly.pdbx_strand_id
1 'polypeptide(L)'
;CVPKRVMNLNLTGSPYMFGQYSIEYTFLNCSGPVYPTKLPVGSSVVRCLSEQDFTAVLTFEKEAEEKLVKEGKCHVTKRVVAPLWWRGFGYGFYPMDMSDVLLQLSWELPGCGDCVIRGGSCGFLG
;
A
#
# COMPACT_ATOMS: atom_id res chain seq x y z
N CYS A 1 -6.34 -9.39 -0.13
CA CYS A 1 -4.98 -8.83 -0.14
C CYS A 1 -4.89 -7.63 0.79
N VAL A 2 -3.67 -7.21 1.15
CA VAL A 2 -3.41 -6.08 2.06
C VAL A 2 -3.97 -4.75 1.53
N PRO A 3 -3.81 -4.37 0.24
CA PRO A 3 -4.35 -3.10 -0.26
C PRO A 3 -5.86 -2.92 -0.02
N LYS A 4 -6.65 -3.99 -0.23
CA LYS A 4 -8.09 -3.99 0.04
C LYS A 4 -8.43 -3.69 1.50
N ARG A 5 -7.63 -4.22 2.44
CA ARG A 5 -7.84 -4.01 3.88
C ARG A 5 -7.44 -2.59 4.29
N VAL A 6 -6.32 -2.09 3.77
CA VAL A 6 -5.80 -0.76 4.07
C VAL A 6 -6.78 0.34 3.67
N MET A 7 -7.52 0.17 2.57
CA MET A 7 -8.56 1.12 2.17
C MET A 7 -9.54 1.46 3.28
N ASN A 8 -9.92 0.51 4.12
CA ASN A 8 -10.94 0.71 5.17
C ASN A 8 -10.39 0.44 6.58
N LEU A 9 -9.07 0.42 6.73
CA LEU A 9 -8.44 0.13 8.01
C LEU A 9 -8.62 1.32 8.94
N ASN A 10 -9.19 1.06 10.11
CA ASN A 10 -9.27 2.01 11.20
C ASN A 10 -8.54 1.42 12.42
N LEU A 11 -7.48 2.09 12.86
CA LEU A 11 -6.68 1.69 14.02
C LEU A 11 -7.18 2.32 15.33
N THR A 12 -8.21 3.17 15.27
CA THR A 12 -8.80 3.82 16.45
C THR A 12 -9.29 2.75 17.43
N GLY A 13 -8.83 2.84 18.68
CA GLY A 13 -9.17 1.87 19.72
C GLY A 13 -8.33 0.58 19.71
N SER A 14 -7.44 0.41 18.73
CA SER A 14 -6.40 -0.63 18.76
C SER A 14 -5.11 -0.09 19.40
N PRO A 15 -4.23 -0.95 19.95
CA PRO A 15 -2.92 -0.52 20.44
C PRO A 15 -1.92 -0.22 19.31
N TYR A 16 -2.33 -0.44 18.06
CA TYR A 16 -1.48 -0.27 16.88
C TYR A 16 -1.60 1.14 16.31
N MET A 17 -0.50 1.59 15.75
CA MET A 17 -0.36 2.82 14.99
C MET A 17 0.28 2.48 13.64
N PHE A 18 0.13 3.36 12.66
CA PHE A 18 0.91 3.25 11.44
C PHE A 18 2.39 3.44 11.75
N GLY A 19 3.24 2.58 11.15
CA GLY A 19 4.68 2.70 11.24
C GLY A 19 5.21 4.03 10.70
N GLN A 20 6.47 4.30 11.01
CA GLN A 20 7.20 5.44 10.46
C GLN A 20 7.23 5.34 8.92
N TYR A 21 7.25 6.48 8.22
CA TYR A 21 7.24 6.59 6.74
C TYR A 21 5.91 6.27 6.05
N SER A 22 4.78 6.66 6.65
CA SER A 22 3.50 6.66 5.94
C SER A 22 3.52 7.69 4.80
N ILE A 23 3.13 7.28 3.60
CA ILE A 23 2.95 8.16 2.45
C ILE A 23 1.51 8.09 1.94
N GLU A 24 1.11 9.13 1.19
CA GLU A 24 -0.18 9.15 0.53
C GLU A 24 -0.14 8.30 -0.74
N TYR A 25 -1.09 7.37 -0.84
CA TYR A 25 -1.34 6.57 -2.01
C TYR A 25 -2.72 6.88 -2.58
N THR A 26 -2.80 6.98 -3.90
CA THR A 26 -4.05 7.08 -4.65
C THR A 26 -4.36 5.75 -5.30
N PHE A 27 -5.52 5.19 -4.96
CA PHE A 27 -6.12 4.08 -5.65
C PHE A 27 -6.99 4.58 -6.80
N LEU A 28 -6.80 4.00 -7.97
CA LEU A 28 -7.56 4.28 -9.18
C LEU A 28 -8.15 3.00 -9.74
N ASN A 29 -9.28 3.16 -10.41
CA ASN A 29 -9.94 2.12 -11.18
C ASN A 29 -9.98 2.56 -12.66
N CYS A 30 -9.33 1.77 -13.51
CA CYS A 30 -9.18 2.03 -14.93
C CYS A 30 -10.04 1.07 -15.74
N SER A 31 -10.88 1.60 -16.64
CA SER A 31 -11.72 0.77 -17.52
C SER A 31 -10.84 -0.02 -18.51
N GLY A 32 -10.94 -1.34 -18.49
CA GLY A 32 -10.21 -2.24 -19.38
C GLY A 32 -8.82 -2.69 -18.89
N PRO A 33 -8.14 -3.57 -19.65
CA PRO A 33 -6.88 -4.15 -19.25
C PRO A 33 -5.73 -3.15 -19.39
N VAL A 34 -5.09 -2.80 -18.27
CA VAL A 34 -3.88 -1.97 -18.26
C VAL A 34 -2.65 -2.87 -18.10
N TYR A 35 -1.78 -2.87 -19.11
CA TYR A 35 -0.52 -3.60 -19.04
C TYR A 35 0.44 -2.91 -18.08
N PRO A 36 1.07 -3.63 -17.12
CA PRO A 36 1.99 -3.03 -16.16
C PRO A 36 3.14 -2.23 -16.80
N THR A 37 3.58 -2.64 -17.99
CA THR A 37 4.67 -1.97 -18.74
C THR A 37 4.27 -0.64 -19.36
N LYS A 38 2.96 -0.32 -19.42
CA LYS A 38 2.44 0.94 -19.95
C LYS A 38 2.05 1.93 -18.85
N LEU A 39 2.17 1.52 -17.59
CA LEU A 39 1.89 2.39 -16.46
C LEU A 39 2.98 3.46 -16.32
N PRO A 40 2.62 4.70 -15.96
CA PRO A 40 3.61 5.71 -15.64
C PRO A 40 4.47 5.26 -14.45
N VAL A 41 5.73 5.72 -14.41
CA VAL A 41 6.61 5.56 -13.26
C VAL A 41 5.90 6.06 -12.01
N GLY A 42 6.09 5.38 -10.88
CA GLY A 42 5.39 5.69 -9.63
C GLY A 42 3.99 5.07 -9.52
N SER A 43 3.57 4.25 -10.49
CA SER A 43 2.30 3.53 -10.46
C SER A 43 2.45 2.02 -10.74
N SER A 44 1.53 1.22 -10.21
CA SER A 44 1.56 -0.24 -10.31
C SER A 44 0.15 -0.81 -10.26
N VAL A 45 -0.06 -1.95 -10.91
CA VAL A 45 -1.34 -2.65 -10.84
C VAL A 45 -1.55 -3.25 -9.44
N VAL A 46 -2.80 -3.40 -9.04
CA VAL A 46 -3.18 -4.12 -7.83
C VAL A 46 -4.10 -5.26 -8.24
N ARG A 47 -3.53 -6.35 -8.76
CA ARG A 47 -4.31 -7.46 -9.35
C ARG A 47 -5.37 -8.03 -8.41
N CYS A 48 -5.12 -8.08 -7.12
CA CYS A 48 -6.08 -8.58 -6.15
C CYS A 48 -7.33 -7.69 -5.93
N LEU A 49 -7.30 -6.46 -6.47
CA LEU A 49 -8.41 -5.53 -6.50
C LEU A 49 -9.01 -5.38 -7.91
N SER A 50 -8.32 -5.85 -8.94
CA SER A 50 -8.81 -5.84 -10.32
C SER A 50 -9.89 -6.89 -10.54
N GLU A 51 -10.80 -6.61 -11.45
CA GLU A 51 -11.84 -7.53 -11.90
C GLU A 51 -11.80 -7.65 -13.44
N GLN A 52 -12.76 -8.35 -14.05
CA GLN A 52 -12.75 -8.55 -15.51
C GLN A 52 -12.90 -7.22 -16.28
N ASP A 53 -13.71 -6.30 -15.76
CA ASP A 53 -14.06 -5.06 -16.46
C ASP A 53 -13.14 -3.89 -16.12
N PHE A 54 -12.32 -4.03 -15.08
CA PHE A 54 -11.43 -2.96 -14.64
C PHE A 54 -10.10 -3.43 -14.05
N THR A 55 -9.09 -2.60 -14.27
CA THR A 55 -7.78 -2.74 -13.63
C THR A 55 -7.65 -1.76 -12.49
N ALA A 56 -7.41 -2.27 -11.28
CA ALA A 56 -7.05 -1.45 -10.14
C ALA A 56 -5.57 -1.04 -10.22
N VAL A 57 -5.31 0.24 -10.02
CA VAL A 57 -3.96 0.83 -10.05
C VAL A 57 -3.71 1.59 -8.76
N LEU A 58 -2.48 1.52 -8.26
CA LEU A 58 -2.00 2.29 -7.13
C LEU A 58 -0.89 3.23 -7.61
N THR A 59 -0.96 4.50 -7.24
CA THR A 59 0.12 5.48 -7.46
C THR A 59 0.41 6.25 -6.18
N PHE A 60 1.65 6.71 -6.03
CA PHE A 60 2.07 7.65 -4.99
C PHE A 60 2.60 8.96 -5.59
N GLU A 61 2.62 9.08 -6.91
CA GLU A 61 3.06 10.29 -7.63
C GLU A 61 1.87 11.00 -8.28
N LYS A 62 1.81 12.33 -8.09
CA LYS A 62 0.75 13.18 -8.66
C LYS A 62 0.79 13.21 -10.18
N GLU A 63 1.97 13.26 -10.78
CA GLU A 63 2.11 13.26 -12.25
C GLU A 63 1.59 11.96 -12.87
N ALA A 64 1.88 10.82 -12.22
CA ALA A 64 1.37 9.52 -12.64
C ALA A 64 -0.15 9.45 -12.49
N GLU A 65 -0.70 9.98 -11.39
CA GLU A 65 -2.15 10.09 -11.20
C GLU A 65 -2.81 10.91 -12.32
N GLU A 66 -2.27 12.08 -12.63
CA GLU A 66 -2.82 12.94 -13.69
C GLU A 66 -2.81 12.25 -15.06
N LYS A 67 -1.72 11.56 -15.41
CA LYS A 67 -1.63 10.79 -16.66
C LYS A 67 -2.66 9.66 -16.70
N LEU A 68 -2.82 8.92 -15.60
CA LEU A 68 -3.80 7.83 -15.50
C LEU A 68 -5.24 8.35 -15.65
N VAL A 69 -5.56 9.48 -15.04
CA VAL A 69 -6.90 10.09 -15.13
C VAL A 69 -7.17 10.66 -16.53
N LYS A 70 -6.21 11.40 -17.11
CA LYS A 70 -6.38 12.07 -18.41
C LYS A 70 -6.31 11.11 -19.59
N GLU A 71 -5.35 10.18 -19.58
CA GLU A 71 -5.03 9.31 -20.73
C GLU A 71 -5.43 7.85 -20.48
N GLY A 72 -5.30 7.38 -19.25
CA GLY A 72 -5.52 5.98 -18.86
C GLY A 72 -6.98 5.58 -18.65
N LYS A 73 -7.95 6.51 -18.82
CA LYS A 73 -9.38 6.29 -18.52
C LYS A 73 -9.59 5.74 -17.10
N CYS A 74 -8.82 6.26 -16.15
CA CYS A 74 -8.90 5.89 -14.75
C CYS A 74 -9.69 6.94 -13.97
N HIS A 75 -10.38 6.50 -12.92
CA HIS A 75 -10.96 7.40 -11.94
C HIS A 75 -10.40 7.10 -10.55
N VAL A 76 -10.23 8.14 -9.74
CA VAL A 76 -9.76 8.00 -8.36
C VAL A 76 -10.85 7.35 -7.52
N THR A 77 -10.55 6.21 -6.91
CA THR A 77 -11.45 5.49 -6.03
C THR A 77 -11.25 5.90 -4.58
N LYS A 78 -9.99 6.00 -4.12
CA LYS A 78 -9.68 6.32 -2.73
C LYS A 78 -8.27 6.86 -2.57
N ARG A 79 -8.07 7.77 -1.63
CA ARG A 79 -6.73 8.15 -1.12
C ARG A 79 -6.56 7.59 0.27
N VAL A 80 -5.37 7.04 0.55
CA VAL A 80 -5.02 6.54 1.88
C VAL A 80 -3.62 6.98 2.23
N VAL A 81 -3.40 7.29 3.50
CA VAL A 81 -2.06 7.45 4.05
C VAL A 81 -1.71 6.15 4.76
N ALA A 82 -0.70 5.44 4.27
CA ALA A 82 -0.32 4.14 4.80
C ALA A 82 1.18 3.85 4.63
N PRO A 83 1.81 3.11 5.55
CA PRO A 83 3.18 2.64 5.43
C PRO A 83 3.21 1.27 4.73
N LEU A 84 3.01 1.27 3.41
CA LEU A 84 3.09 0.04 2.62
C LEU A 84 4.55 -0.35 2.42
N TRP A 85 4.82 -1.65 2.56
CA TRP A 85 6.15 -2.24 2.45
C TRP A 85 6.13 -3.38 1.43
N TRP A 86 7.21 -3.60 0.70
CA TRP A 86 7.31 -4.71 -0.26
C TRP A 86 8.72 -5.26 -0.32
N ARG A 87 8.84 -6.50 -0.81
CA ARG A 87 10.15 -7.13 -1.08
C ARG A 87 10.82 -6.34 -2.20
N GLY A 88 11.88 -5.60 -1.89
CA GLY A 88 12.61 -4.79 -2.87
C GLY A 88 12.72 -3.30 -2.55
N PHE A 89 12.01 -2.80 -1.53
CA PHE A 89 12.01 -1.37 -1.16
C PHE A 89 13.43 -0.81 -0.95
N GLY A 90 14.30 -1.56 -0.25
CA GLY A 90 15.69 -1.18 0.01
C GLY A 90 16.59 -1.14 -1.22
N TYR A 91 16.14 -1.70 -2.35
CA TYR A 91 16.86 -1.69 -3.63
C TYR A 91 16.28 -0.66 -4.62
N GLY A 92 15.33 0.17 -4.19
CA GLY A 92 14.69 1.19 -5.03
C GLY A 92 13.77 0.63 -6.13
N PHE A 93 13.46 -0.67 -6.08
CA PHE A 93 12.60 -1.30 -7.08
C PHE A 93 11.13 -1.18 -6.67
N TYR A 94 10.34 -0.46 -7.47
CA TYR A 94 8.89 -0.42 -7.31
C TYR A 94 8.27 -1.69 -7.94
N PRO A 95 7.44 -2.44 -7.22
CA PRO A 95 6.95 -3.72 -7.71
C PRO A 95 5.98 -3.50 -8.86
N MET A 96 6.07 -4.36 -9.88
CA MET A 96 5.11 -4.34 -11.00
C MET A 96 3.68 -4.71 -10.57
N ASP A 97 3.50 -5.31 -9.39
CA ASP A 97 2.19 -5.62 -8.81
C ASP A 97 2.21 -5.39 -7.29
N MET A 98 1.27 -4.58 -6.81
CA MET A 98 1.11 -4.19 -5.42
C MET A 98 0.15 -5.09 -4.63
N SER A 99 -0.23 -6.25 -5.17
CA SER A 99 -1.13 -7.19 -4.50
C SER A 99 -0.56 -7.79 -3.21
N ASP A 100 0.75 -8.07 -3.20
CA ASP A 100 1.47 -8.78 -2.12
C ASP A 100 2.37 -7.85 -1.30
N VAL A 101 1.85 -6.66 -0.98
CA VAL A 101 2.50 -5.74 -0.04
C VAL A 101 2.22 -6.10 1.41
N LEU A 102 3.10 -5.66 2.30
CA LEU A 102 2.96 -5.68 3.75
C LEU A 102 2.52 -4.30 4.23
N LEU A 103 1.86 -4.28 5.40
CA LEU A 103 1.54 -3.04 6.11
C LEU A 103 2.39 -2.98 7.37
N GLN A 104 3.17 -1.92 7.52
CA GLN A 104 3.98 -1.74 8.72
C GLN A 104 3.16 -1.08 9.82
N LEU A 105 2.98 -1.79 10.93
CA LEU A 105 2.35 -1.25 12.13
C LEU A 105 3.40 -1.15 13.24
N SER A 106 3.24 -0.14 14.08
CA SER A 106 3.95 0.03 15.34
C SER A 106 2.97 -0.02 16.50
N TRP A 107 3.47 -0.24 17.71
CA TRP A 107 2.69 -0.11 18.95
C TRP A 107 3.62 0.37 20.05
N GLU A 108 3.07 1.11 21.02
CA GLU A 108 3.84 1.57 22.18
C GLU A 108 3.69 0.61 23.37
N LEU A 109 2.54 -0.04 23.50
CA LEU A 109 2.22 -0.95 24.61
C LEU A 109 1.86 -2.34 24.07
N PRO A 110 2.45 -3.44 24.59
CA PRO A 110 3.46 -3.48 25.65
C PRO A 110 4.82 -2.93 25.16
N GLY A 111 5.39 -2.02 25.96
CA GLY A 111 6.70 -1.39 25.71
C GLY A 111 7.83 -2.37 26.02
N CYS A 112 8.14 -3.21 25.05
CA CYS A 112 9.03 -4.37 25.19
C CYS A 112 10.31 -4.21 24.36
N GLY A 113 10.62 -3.00 23.89
CA GLY A 113 11.79 -2.74 23.03
C GLY A 113 13.08 -3.28 23.63
N ASP A 114 13.27 -3.09 24.93
CA ASP A 114 14.42 -3.62 25.68
C ASP A 114 14.51 -5.15 25.64
N CYS A 115 13.37 -5.85 25.67
CA CYS A 115 13.32 -7.31 25.56
C CYS A 115 13.82 -7.76 24.18
N VAL A 116 13.36 -7.09 23.11
CA VAL A 116 13.76 -7.39 21.73
C VAL A 116 15.25 -7.11 21.52
N ILE A 117 15.78 -6.00 22.05
CA ILE A 117 17.21 -5.65 21.97
C ILE A 117 18.09 -6.73 22.63
N ARG A 118 17.61 -7.35 23.72
CA ARG A 118 18.30 -8.44 24.42
C ARG A 118 18.11 -9.82 23.76
N GLY A 119 17.49 -9.88 22.58
CA GLY A 119 17.26 -11.11 21.83
C GLY A 119 15.99 -11.87 22.23
N GLY A 120 15.12 -11.28 23.05
CA GLY A 120 13.81 -11.82 23.37
C GLY A 120 12.78 -11.56 22.27
N SER A 121 11.63 -12.21 22.36
CA SER A 121 10.48 -11.96 21.50
C SER A 121 9.51 -10.99 22.17
N CYS A 122 8.94 -10.07 21.39
CA CYS A 122 7.82 -9.26 21.85
C CYS A 122 6.60 -9.42 20.96
N GLY A 123 5.45 -9.54 21.61
CA GLY A 123 4.14 -9.49 21.00
C GLY A 123 3.07 -9.40 22.09
N PHE A 124 1.82 -9.28 21.67
CA PHE A 124 0.69 -9.50 22.56
C PHE A 124 0.60 -11.00 22.90
N LEU A 125 0.32 -11.31 24.16
CA LEU A 125 -0.10 -12.66 24.54
C LEU A 125 -1.50 -12.89 23.95
N GLY A 126 -1.61 -13.88 23.07
CA GLY A 126 -2.88 -14.35 22.52
C GLY A 126 -3.57 -15.34 23.45
#